data_AF-A0A2D7VZI0-F1
#
_entry.id   AF-A0A2D7VZI0-F1
#
_cell.length_a   1.000
_cell.length_b   1.000
_cell.length_c   1.000
_cell.angle_alpha   90.00
_cell.angle_beta   90.00
_cell.angle_gamma   90.00
#
_symmetry.space_group_name_H-M   'P 1'
#
loop_
_entity.id
_entity.type
_entity.pdbx_description
1 polymer ?
#
loop_
_entity_poly.entity_id
_entity_poly.type
_entity_poly.pdbx_seq_one_letter_code
_entity_poly.pdbx_strand_id
1 'polypeptide(L)' 'MKCWHCQAELIWGGDHDYDVSDDFDIVTNLSCPTCHAEVLVYYKDVSWEKCNETKEPGANDS' A
#
# COMPACT_ATOMS: atom_id res chain seq x y z
N MET A 1 -14.17 0.85 -3.30
CA MET A 1 -14.04 -0.49 -2.66
C MET A 1 -15.27 -0.76 -1.81
N LYS A 2 -15.70 -2.02 -1.66
CA LYS A 2 -16.83 -2.35 -0.77
C LYS A 2 -16.37 -2.55 0.67
N CYS A 3 -17.14 -2.05 1.62
CA CYS A 3 -16.94 -2.29 3.04
C CYS A 3 -17.03 -3.80 3.29
N TRP A 4 -15.97 -4.39 3.85
CA TRP A 4 -15.96 -5.83 4.14
C TRP A 4 -17.11 -6.24 5.08
N HIS A 5 -17.51 -5.38 6.00
CA HIS A 5 -18.57 -5.67 6.96
C HIS A 5 -19.99 -5.56 6.36
N CYS A 6 -20.37 -4.40 5.83
CA CYS A 6 -21.75 -4.12 5.43
C CYS A 6 -21.95 -4.01 3.90
N GLN A 7 -20.88 -4.19 3.12
CA GLN A 7 -20.89 -4.16 1.65
C GLN A 7 -21.26 -2.81 1.02
N ALA A 8 -21.41 -1.73 1.81
CA ALA A 8 -21.57 -0.37 1.29
C ALA A 8 -20.32 0.11 0.55
N GLU A 9 -20.45 1.09 -0.35
CA GLU A 9 -19.28 1.73 -0.97
C GLU A 9 -18.49 2.53 0.06
N LEU A 10 -17.17 2.31 0.11
CA LEU A 10 -16.27 3.07 0.96
C LEU A 10 -15.94 4.43 0.34
N ILE A 11 -15.76 5.43 1.19
CA ILE A 11 -15.32 6.78 0.84
C ILE A 11 -13.80 6.85 1.02
N TRP A 12 -13.11 7.45 0.05
CA TRP A 12 -11.67 7.72 0.15
C TRP A 12 -11.43 8.96 1.02
N GLY A 13 -10.67 8.76 2.11
CA GLY A 13 -10.31 9.81 3.07
C GLY A 13 -8.98 10.50 2.75
N GLY A 14 -8.16 9.91 1.86
CA GLY A 14 -6.86 10.44 1.46
C GLY A 14 -5.75 9.43 1.67
N ASP A 15 -4.58 9.76 1.13
CA ASP A 15 -3.36 8.98 1.23
C ASP A 15 -2.32 9.76 2.05
N HIS A 16 -1.52 9.03 2.81
CA HIS A 16 -0.41 9.58 3.60
C HIS A 16 0.84 8.74 3.37
N ASP A 17 1.99 9.40 3.23
CA ASP A 17 3.29 8.73 3.20
C ASP A 17 3.52 8.00 4.53
N TYR A 18 4.05 6.78 4.46
CA TYR A 18 4.28 5.93 5.64
C TYR A 18 5.71 6.05 6.18
N ASP A 19 6.02 7.18 6.80
CA ASP A 19 7.38 7.52 7.24
C ASP A 19 7.87 6.78 8.51
N VAL A 20 7.14 5.77 8.99
CA VAL A 20 7.47 5.04 10.24
C VAL A 20 8.46 3.91 9.99
N SER A 21 8.43 3.30 8.79
CA SER A 21 9.30 2.19 8.41
C SER A 21 9.31 1.99 6.90
N ASP A 22 10.39 1.42 6.36
CA ASP A 22 10.53 1.10 4.93
C ASP A 22 9.70 -0.13 4.46
N ASP A 23 8.79 -0.62 5.30
CA ASP A 23 7.92 -1.76 4.99
C ASP A 23 6.78 -1.39 4.04
N PHE A 24 6.35 -0.12 4.03
CA PHE A 24 5.29 0.40 3.18
C PHE A 24 5.61 1.83 2.80
N ASP A 25 5.13 2.25 1.62
CA ASP A 25 5.34 3.61 1.12
C ASP A 25 4.15 4.51 1.45
N ILE A 26 2.93 3.97 1.37
CA ILE A 26 1.70 4.75 1.47
C ILE A 26 0.68 4.03 2.36
N VAL A 27 -0.05 4.82 3.15
CA VAL A 27 -1.29 4.40 3.82
C VAL A 27 -2.47 5.17 3.26
N THR A 28 -3.44 4.46 2.68
CA THR A 28 -4.72 5.02 2.25
C THR A 28 -5.77 4.85 3.36
N ASN A 29 -6.44 5.94 3.72
CA ASN A 29 -7.59 5.93 4.61
C ASN A 29 -8.90 5.79 3.82
N LEU A 30 -9.75 4.85 4.23
CA LEU A 30 -11.12 4.71 3.74
C LEU A 30 -12.09 4.67 4.93
N SER A 31 -13.28 5.24 4.74
CA SER A 31 -14.35 5.19 5.73
C SER A 31 -15.65 4.64 5.14
N CYS A 32 -16.39 3.88 5.94
CA CYS A 32 -17.72 3.42 5.59
C CYS A 32 -18.78 4.40 6.12
N PRO A 33 -19.61 5.01 5.27
CA PRO A 33 -20.63 5.96 5.72
C PRO A 33 -21.81 5.29 6.45
N THR A 34 -21.95 3.97 6.34
CA THR A 34 -23.12 3.23 6.87
C THR A 34 -22.89 2.63 8.24
N CYS A 35 -21.76 1.95 8.44
CA CYS A 35 -21.44 1.29 9.71
C CYS A 35 -20.26 1.95 10.45
N HIS A 36 -19.70 3.04 9.91
CA HIS A 36 -18.60 3.79 10.49
C HIS A 36 -17.30 2.99 10.68
N ALA A 37 -17.15 1.87 9.96
CA ALA A 37 -15.89 1.17 9.89
C ALA A 37 -14.83 2.01 9.17
N GLU A 38 -13.61 2.02 9.71
CA GLU A 38 -12.42 2.59 9.09
C GLU A 38 -11.58 1.45 8.50
N VAL A 39 -10.98 1.69 7.33
CA VAL A 39 -10.10 0.74 6.65
C VAL A 39 -8.82 1.49 6.27
N LEU A 40 -7.68 1.00 6.76
CA LEU A 40 -6.36 1.47 6.36
C LEU A 40 -5.74 0.45 5.40
N VAL A 41 -5.29 0.92 4.25
CA VAL A 41 -4.62 0.09 3.24
C VAL A 41 -3.16 0.51 3.18
N TYR A 42 -2.27 -0.41 3.52
CA TYR A 42 -0.83 -0.22 3.46
C TYR A 42 -0.31 -0.77 2.13
N TYR A 43 0.38 0.07 1.37
CA TYR A 43 0.92 -0.27 0.06
C TYR A 43 2.44 -0.14 0.06
N LYS A 44 3.12 -1.15 -0.48
CA LYS A 44 4.56 -1.13 -0.77
C LYS A 44 4.75 -1.34 -2.26
N ASP A 45 5.46 -0.43 -2.92
CA ASP A 45 5.92 -0.63 -4.29
C ASP A 45 7.11 -1.58 -4.30
N VAL A 46 6.86 -2.83 -4.69
CA VAL A 46 7.89 -3.87 -4.84
C VAL A 46 8.62 -3.80 -6.19
N SER A 47 8.34 -2.80 -7.04
CA SER A 47 8.93 -2.70 -8.38
C SER A 47 10.45 -2.52 -8.34
N TRP A 48 10.99 -1.90 -7.27
CA TRP A 48 12.43 -1.68 -7.12
C TRP A 48 13.19 -2.89 -6.55
N GLU A 49 12.54 -3.72 -5.72
CA GLU A 49 13.17 -4.92 -5.14
C GLU A 49 13.41 -5.99 -6.22
N LYS A 50 12.45 -6.18 -7.14
CA LYS A 50 12.57 -7.17 -8.24
C LYS A 50 13.73 -6.89 -9.21
N CYS A 51 14.09 -5.63 -9.41
CA CYS A 51 15.23 -5.24 -10.24
C CYS A 51 16.58 -5.60 -9.60
N ASN A 52 16.62 -5.83 -8.29
CA ASN A 52 17.83 -6.16 -7.55
C ASN A 52 18.00 -7.66 -7.33
N GLU A 53 16.92 -8.46 -7.39
CA GLU A 53 17.00 -9.93 -7.35
C GLU A 53 17.52 -10.53 -8.66
N THR A 54 17.36 -9.85 -9.80
CA THR A 54 17.89 -10.31 -11.10
C THR A 54 19.37 -9.98 -11.33
N LYS A 55 20.04 -9.30 -10.39
CA LYS A 55 21.50 -9.12 -10.46
C LYS A 55 22.15 -10.35 -9.84
N GLU A 56 22.41 -11.37 -10.65
CA GLU A 56 23.41 -12.37 -10.27
C GLU A 56 24.70 -11.64 -9.82
N PRO A 57 25.36 -12.06 -8.73
CA PRO A 57 26.60 -11.46 -8.29
C PRO A 57 27.71 -11.81 -9.30
N GLY A 58 27.87 -11.02 -10.36
CA GLY A 58 28.89 -11.29 -11.36
C GLY A 58 28.94 -10.47 -12.65
N ALA A 59 28.04 -9.52 -12.91
CA ALA A 59 28.17 -8.64 -14.08
C ALA A 59 29.04 -7.43 -13.72
N ASN A 60 30.34 -7.57 -13.96
CA ASN A 60 31.34 -6.51 -13.99
C ASN A 60 31.00 -5.48 -15.09
N ASP A 61 30.65 -4.26 -14.67
CA ASP A 61 30.59 -3.11 -15.58
C ASP A 61 32.02 -2.81 -16.08
N SER A 62 32.22 -2.92 -17.39
CA SER A 62 33.48 -2.61 -18.10
C SER A 62 33.32 -1.32 -18.89
#